data_AF-A0A6G1G036-F1
#
_entry.id   AF-A0A6G1G036-F1
#
_cell.length_a   1.000
_cell.length_b   1.000
_cell.length_c   1.000
_cell.angle_alpha   90.00
_cell.angle_beta   90.00
_cell.angle_gamma   90.00
#
_symmetry.space_group_name_H-M   'P 1'
#
loop_
_entity.id
_entity.type
_entity.pdbx_description
1 polymer ?
#
loop_
_entity_poly.entity_id
_entity_poly.type
_entity_poly.pdbx_seq_one_letter_code
_entity_poly.pdbx_strand_id
1 'polypeptide(L)'
;MTNKEARLDLLIFPARINVNPFGLDIDSIDRYFGVNWLGHSYAMNLLYPLLRKTSQFPDIPPPPIVFEASEMHRMAPSNVHFASFEETNNKSWMGPISMADPSWH
;
A
#
# COMPACT_ATOMS: atom_id res chain seq x y z
N MET A 1 -20.79 11.06 23.18
CA MET A 1 -21.17 10.35 21.94
C MET A 1 -19.96 10.44 21.03
N THR A 2 -19.17 9.38 20.81
CA THR A 2 -19.46 8.27 19.88
C THR A 2 -19.02 6.89 20.44
N ASN A 3 -19.77 5.85 20.10
CA ASN A 3 -19.68 4.48 20.61
C ASN A 3 -18.72 3.59 19.79
N LYS A 4 -17.84 2.86 20.53
CA LYS A 4 -17.09 1.59 20.27
C LYS A 4 -16.55 1.26 18.87
N GLU A 5 -15.23 1.00 18.79
CA GLU A 5 -14.68 0.09 17.77
C GLU A 5 -14.07 -1.16 18.46
N ALA A 6 -14.85 -2.24 18.50
CA ALA A 6 -14.48 -3.52 19.12
C ALA A 6 -14.23 -4.64 18.09
N ARG A 7 -14.33 -4.32 16.79
CA ARG A 7 -14.41 -5.26 15.68
C ARG A 7 -14.03 -4.56 14.37
N LEU A 8 -13.34 -5.25 13.47
CA LEU A 8 -13.01 -4.78 12.12
C LEU A 8 -13.29 -5.90 11.12
N ASP A 9 -14.32 -5.70 10.28
CA ASP A 9 -14.85 -6.72 9.38
C ASP A 9 -14.29 -6.67 7.95
N LEU A 10 -13.69 -5.54 7.56
CA LEU A 10 -13.21 -5.31 6.21
C LEU A 10 -12.09 -4.28 6.24
N LEU A 11 -10.98 -4.58 5.58
CA LEU A 11 -9.89 -3.64 5.36
C LEU A 11 -9.56 -3.56 3.86
N ILE A 12 -9.76 -2.39 3.27
CA ILE A 12 -9.43 -2.11 1.87
C ILE A 12 -8.40 -0.98 1.84
N PHE A 13 -7.37 -1.17 1.02
CA PHE A 13 -6.33 -0.20 0.75
C PHE A 13 -6.41 0.31 -0.69
N PRO A 14 -7.25 1.32 -0.98
CA PRO A 14 -7.41 1.88 -2.33
C PRO A 14 -6.53 3.12 -2.58
N ALA A 15 -5.78 3.59 -1.58
CA ALA A 15 -5.08 4.87 -1.68
C ALA A 15 -3.90 4.77 -2.65
N ARG A 16 -3.92 5.61 -3.69
CA ARG A 16 -2.90 5.63 -4.72
C ARG A 16 -2.64 7.04 -5.21
N ILE A 17 -1.37 7.41 -5.38
CA ILE A 17 -0.94 8.59 -6.14
C ILE A 17 -0.36 8.10 -7.47
N ASN A 18 -0.78 8.69 -8.59
CA ASN A 18 -0.39 8.26 -9.95
C ASN A 18 0.23 9.38 -10.81
N VAL A 19 0.19 10.65 -10.40
CA VAL A 19 0.46 11.79 -11.31
C VAL A 19 1.24 12.91 -10.64
N ASN A 20 2.45 12.60 -10.17
CA ASN A 20 3.39 13.62 -9.70
C ASN A 20 4.81 13.34 -10.24
N PRO A 21 5.60 14.33 -10.67
CA PRO A 21 7.03 14.11 -10.88
C PRO A 21 7.65 13.49 -9.62
N PHE A 22 8.65 12.61 -9.80
CA PHE A 22 9.39 12.00 -8.71
C PHE A 22 9.71 13.05 -7.65
N GLY A 23 9.37 12.74 -6.40
CA GLY A 23 9.49 13.67 -5.31
C GLY A 23 9.53 12.92 -3.99
N LEU A 24 10.40 13.39 -3.11
CA LEU A 24 10.45 12.89 -1.74
C LEU A 24 9.32 13.53 -0.92
N ASP A 25 8.85 12.82 0.10
CA ASP A 25 8.01 13.35 1.15
C ASP A 25 8.84 14.04 2.24
N ILE A 26 8.20 14.43 3.34
CA ILE A 26 8.84 15.12 4.47
C ILE A 26 9.89 14.24 5.18
N ASP A 27 9.77 12.92 5.04
CA ASP A 27 10.67 11.93 5.65
C ASP A 27 11.78 11.48 4.67
N SER A 28 11.92 12.19 3.53
CA SER A 28 12.87 11.88 2.46
C SER A 28 12.62 10.52 1.79
N ILE A 29 11.40 9.99 1.88
CA ILE A 29 10.97 8.75 1.22
C ILE A 29 10.29 9.13 -0.10
N ASP A 30 10.48 8.33 -1.14
CA ASP A 30 9.71 8.52 -2.37
C ASP A 30 8.21 8.52 -2.10
N ARG A 31 7.50 9.53 -2.62
CA ARG A 31 6.08 9.77 -2.34
C ARG A 31 5.17 8.63 -2.84
N TYR A 32 5.53 7.96 -3.93
CA TYR A 32 4.76 6.82 -4.43
C TYR A 32 4.94 5.61 -3.53
N PHE A 33 6.18 5.31 -3.15
CA PHE A 33 6.48 4.23 -2.21
C PHE A 33 5.85 4.50 -0.85
N GLY A 34 5.97 5.73 -0.36
CA GLY A 34 5.41 6.19 0.91
C GLY A 34 3.89 5.97 1.00
N VAL A 35 3.13 6.35 -0.03
CA VAL A 35 1.66 6.26 0.00
C VAL A 35 1.15 4.89 -0.47
N ASN A 36 1.61 4.40 -1.61
CA ASN A 36 1.01 3.22 -2.25
C ASN A 36 1.44 1.91 -1.58
N TRP A 37 2.57 1.91 -0.87
CA TRP A 37 3.13 0.71 -0.25
C TRP A 37 3.38 0.87 1.25
N LEU A 38 4.28 1.75 1.65
CA LEU A 38 4.70 1.89 3.05
C LEU A 38 3.53 2.26 3.98
N GLY A 39 2.69 3.21 3.57
CA GLY A 39 1.51 3.63 4.30
C GLY A 39 0.51 2.48 4.49
N HIS A 40 0.26 1.70 3.43
CA HIS A 40 -0.59 0.51 3.50
C HIS A 40 0.01 -0.58 4.41
N SER A 41 1.31 -0.87 4.29
CA SER A 41 1.99 -1.83 5.16
C SER A 41 1.97 -1.39 6.63
N TYR A 42 2.17 -0.11 6.91
CA TYR A 42 2.12 0.43 8.26
C TYR A 42 0.71 0.36 8.85
N ALA A 43 -0.30 0.82 8.11
CA ALA A 43 -1.70 0.75 8.52
C ALA A 43 -2.16 -0.71 8.75
N MET A 44 -1.71 -1.64 7.91
CA MET A 44 -1.98 -3.07 8.08
C MET A 44 -1.42 -3.57 9.42
N ASN A 45 -0.16 -3.27 9.74
CA ASN A 45 0.45 -3.70 11.00
C ASN A 45 -0.28 -3.15 12.24
N LEU A 46 -0.77 -1.90 12.18
CA LEU A 46 -1.55 -1.31 13.27
C LEU A 46 -2.93 -1.96 13.45
N LEU A 47 -3.59 -2.32 12.35
CA LEU A 47 -4.95 -2.86 12.35
C LEU A 47 -4.99 -4.39 12.46
N TYR A 48 -3.88 -5.07 12.20
CA TYR A 48 -3.77 -6.53 12.23
C TYR A 48 -4.22 -7.17 13.54
N PRO A 49 -3.88 -6.63 14.73
CA PRO A 49 -4.38 -7.18 16.00
C PRO A 49 -5.91 -7.17 16.09
N LEU A 50 -6.57 -6.14 15.56
CA LEU A 50 -8.03 -6.01 15.59
C LEU A 50 -8.71 -6.93 14.57
N LEU A 51 -8.11 -7.09 13.38
CA LEU A 51 -8.54 -8.09 12.38
C LEU A 51 -8.46 -9.51 12.96
N ARG A 52 -7.34 -9.84 13.61
CA ARG A 52 -7.14 -11.15 14.25
C ARG A 52 -8.11 -11.40 15.40
N LYS A 53 -8.39 -10.37 16.20
CA LYS A 53 -9.41 -10.47 17.26
C LYS A 53 -10.80 -10.71 16.66
N THR A 54 -11.12 -10.02 15.57
CA THR A 54 -12.40 -10.18 14.88
C THR A 54 -12.52 -11.57 14.27
N SER A 55 -11.47 -12.10 13.64
CA SER A 55 -11.50 -13.45 13.05
C SER A 55 -11.70 -14.59 14.05
N GLN A 56 -11.65 -14.31 15.37
CA GLN A 56 -11.87 -15.28 16.44
C GLN A 56 -13.30 -15.27 16.98
N PHE A 57 -14.16 -14.34 16.53
CA PHE A 57 -15.53 -14.31 17.00
C PHE A 57 -16.32 -15.49 16.43
N PRO A 58 -17.21 -16.11 17.23
CA PRO A 58 -18.04 -17.20 16.76
C PRO A 58 -18.97 -16.72 15.63
N ASP A 59 -19.26 -17.63 14.70
CA ASP A 59 -20.26 -17.46 13.63
C ASP A 59 -20.02 -16.28 12.67
N ILE A 60 -18.78 -15.78 12.56
CA ILE A 60 -18.42 -14.78 11.56
C ILE A 60 -17.30 -15.25 10.64
N PRO A 61 -17.35 -14.91 9.34
CA PRO A 61 -16.25 -15.19 8.44
C PRO A 61 -15.04 -14.31 8.80
N PRO A 62 -13.80 -14.79 8.55
CA PRO A 62 -12.60 -13.98 8.72
C PRO A 62 -12.68 -12.68 7.90
N PRO A 63 -12.32 -11.53 8.47
CA PRO A 63 -12.28 -10.26 7.75
C PRO A 63 -11.35 -10.32 6.53
N PRO A 64 -11.84 -10.05 5.30
CA PRO A 64 -10.97 -9.96 4.14
C PRO A 64 -10.10 -8.70 4.19
N ILE A 65 -8.88 -8.85 3.66
CA ILE A 65 -7.92 -7.76 3.46
C ILE A 65 -7.71 -7.64 1.95
N VAL A 66 -7.99 -6.45 1.40
CA VAL A 66 -7.88 -6.19 -0.03
C VAL A 66 -6.88 -5.07 -0.29
N PHE A 67 -5.85 -5.37 -1.07
CA PHE A 67 -4.92 -4.39 -1.61
C PHE A 67 -5.31 -4.08 -3.06
N GLU A 68 -5.57 -2.82 -3.37
CA GLU A 68 -5.79 -2.39 -4.74
C GLU A 68 -4.44 -2.30 -5.47
N ALA A 69 -4.33 -2.98 -6.60
CA ALA A 69 -3.15 -3.02 -7.45
C ALA A 69 -3.51 -2.67 -8.89
N SER A 70 -2.58 -2.05 -9.63
CA SER A 70 -2.68 -1.82 -11.07
C SER A 70 -1.93 -2.91 -11.83
N GLU A 71 -2.29 -3.20 -13.09
CA GLU A 71 -1.57 -4.11 -13.98
C GLU A 71 -0.05 -3.83 -14.07
N MET A 72 0.37 -2.59 -13.81
CA MET A 72 1.79 -2.22 -13.72
C MET A 72 2.57 -3.01 -12.66
N HIS A 73 1.91 -3.59 -11.65
CA HIS A 73 2.56 -4.47 -10.68
C HIS A 73 3.22 -5.69 -11.35
N ARG A 74 2.73 -6.14 -12.52
CA ARG A 74 3.32 -7.27 -13.27
C ARG A 74 4.64 -6.91 -13.93
N MET A 75 4.89 -5.63 -14.14
CA MET A 75 6.13 -5.10 -14.72
C MET A 75 7.18 -4.78 -13.65
N ALA A 76 6.83 -4.96 -12.37
CA ALA A 76 7.77 -4.74 -11.28
C ALA A 76 8.95 -5.72 -11.37
N PRO A 77 10.20 -5.26 -11.13
CA PRO A 77 11.35 -6.15 -11.11
C PRO A 77 11.19 -7.18 -9.98
N SER A 78 11.51 -8.45 -10.26
CA SER A 78 11.44 -9.53 -9.25
C SER A 78 12.57 -9.50 -8.22
N ASN A 79 13.56 -8.63 -8.40
CA ASN A 79 14.75 -8.50 -7.58
C ASN A 79 14.74 -7.24 -6.68
N VAL A 80 13.56 -6.69 -6.39
CA VAL A 80 13.39 -5.61 -5.41
C VAL A 80 13.12 -6.22 -4.03
N HIS A 81 13.93 -5.83 -3.05
CA HIS A 81 13.91 -6.33 -1.68
C HIS A 81 13.58 -5.26 -0.63
N PHE A 82 13.64 -3.98 -1.00
CA PHE A 82 13.46 -2.84 -0.07
C PHE A 82 14.36 -2.96 1.17
N ALA A 83 15.59 -3.46 0.99
CA ALA A 83 16.51 -3.77 2.07
C ALA A 83 17.27 -2.54 2.58
N SER A 84 17.33 -1.46 1.78
CA SER A 84 17.91 -0.19 2.19
C SER A 84 17.08 1.02 1.78
N PHE A 85 17.36 2.14 2.44
CA PHE A 85 16.75 3.43 2.11
C PHE A 85 17.15 3.88 0.70
N GLU A 86 18.38 3.60 0.26
CA GLU A 86 18.80 3.91 -1.12
C GLU A 86 18.05 3.05 -2.14
N GLU A 87 17.82 1.78 -1.85
CA GLU A 87 17.03 0.89 -2.72
C GLU A 87 15.59 1.39 -2.86
N THR A 88 15.02 1.87 -1.76
CA THR A 88 13.65 2.39 -1.67
C THR A 88 13.46 3.68 -2.49
N ASN A 89 14.51 4.48 -2.64
CA ASN A 89 14.49 5.77 -3.33
C ASN A 89 15.08 5.70 -4.76
N ASN A 90 15.15 4.51 -5.34
CA ASN A 90 15.80 4.29 -6.63
C ASN A 90 14.98 4.81 -7.82
N LYS A 91 15.43 5.91 -8.40
CA LYS A 91 14.82 6.59 -9.55
C LYS A 91 14.71 5.74 -10.83
N SER A 92 15.52 4.68 -11.00
CA SER A 92 15.55 3.89 -12.24
C SER A 92 14.25 3.13 -12.53
N TRP A 93 13.45 2.84 -11.50
CA TRP A 93 12.18 2.11 -11.62
C TRP A 93 10.97 2.96 -11.22
N MET A 94 11.19 4.24 -10.86
CA MET A 94 10.20 5.13 -10.23
C MET A 94 9.94 6.40 -11.05
N GLY A 95 10.44 6.45 -12.29
CA GLY A 95 10.14 7.50 -13.27
C GLY A 95 8.81 7.25 -14.00
N PRO A 96 8.22 8.29 -14.64
CA PRO A 96 6.89 8.23 -15.27
C PRO A 96 6.71 7.13 -16.32
N ILE A 97 7.80 6.55 -16.85
CA ILE A 97 7.80 5.51 -17.88
C ILE A 97 7.46 4.12 -17.29
N SER A 98 7.62 3.88 -15.99
CA SER A 98 7.21 2.62 -15.35
C SER A 98 5.78 2.65 -14.78
N MET A 99 5.07 3.76 -14.89
CA MET A 99 3.69 3.93 -14.40
C MET A 99 2.72 4.52 -15.43
N ALA A 100 3.19 4.88 -16.63
CA ALA A 100 2.33 5.26 -17.74
C ALA A 100 1.92 4.01 -18.52
N ASP A 101 0.67 3.59 -18.36
CA ASP A 101 -0.01 2.81 -19.39
C ASP A 101 -0.10 3.68 -20.67
N PRO A 102 0.45 3.23 -21.82
CA PRO A 102 0.38 3.98 -23.08
C PRO A 102 -1.03 4.00 -23.71
N SER A 103 -2.06 3.40 -23.10
CA SER A 103 -3.38 3.22 -23.72
C SER A 103 -4.27 4.48 -23.82
N TRP A 104 -3.76 5.68 -23.52
CA TRP A 104 -4.50 6.95 -23.64
C TRP A 104 -4.19 7.77 -24.90
N HIS A 105 -4.06 7.11 -26.04
CA HIS A 105 -4.20 7.72 -27.37
C HIS A 105 -5.13 6.90 -28.26
#